data_AF-A0A7S0G477-F1
#
_entry.id   AF-A0A7S0G477-F1
#
_cell.length_a   1.000
_cell.length_b   1.000
_cell.length_c   1.000
_cell.angle_alpha   90.00
_cell.angle_beta   90.00
_cell.angle_gamma   90.00
#
_symmetry.space_group_name_H-M   'P 1'
#
loop_
_entity.id
_entity.type
_entity.pdbx_description
1 polymer ?
#
loop_
_entity_poly.entity_id
_entity_poly.type
_entity_poly.pdbx_seq_one_letter_code
_entity_poly.pdbx_strand_id
1 'polypeptide(L)'
;TIAQTVGCRDDPPIICGLSRARKADIDRCWEAVKHASFPRIHTFIATSDLHMEYKLKKTPAEVLDAATEMVSYARSLCEDVEFSAEDATRSDPQFLYEVYSRAVAAGATTLNVPDTVGYTTPDEYGALIRGIRENVKGIENLTISLHGHNDLGLAVANFLSGIENGARQIETTINGIGERAGNAAMEEIVMALQVRRQYYASKLHLAQNSFLTNINHREIYNSSRMVSNMTGMSVQPNKAIVGANAFAHESGIHQDGILKNRLTYEIMDAKSIGHGDNSLVLGKLSGRAAFRARLTEMGYEISDEELNKAFIRFKELADKKKEVTDWDLESIISDEVKQLDTPDVRLVRVQVQCGEPLVPTATVTLDVN
;
A
#
# COMPACT_ATOMS: atom_id res chain seq x y z
N THR A 1 6.07 -9.66 -23.66
CA THR A 1 6.33 -8.54 -22.72
C THR A 1 5.09 -8.28 -21.87
N ILE A 2 5.15 -7.44 -20.82
CA ILE A 2 3.95 -7.03 -20.05
C ILE A 2 2.88 -6.45 -21.00
N ALA A 3 3.30 -5.68 -22.01
CA ALA A 3 2.42 -5.15 -23.04
C ALA A 3 1.60 -6.23 -23.77
N GLN A 4 2.19 -7.39 -24.07
CA GLN A 4 1.51 -8.50 -24.75
C GLN A 4 0.66 -9.36 -23.80
N THR A 5 1.15 -9.63 -22.58
CA THR A 5 0.49 -10.57 -21.66
C THR A 5 -0.59 -9.93 -20.79
N VAL A 6 -0.46 -8.64 -20.50
CA VAL A 6 -1.39 -7.86 -19.68
C VAL A 6 -2.11 -6.81 -20.53
N GLY A 7 -1.38 -6.10 -21.37
CA GLY A 7 -1.91 -5.00 -22.19
C GLY A 7 -2.86 -5.41 -23.32
N CYS A 8 -3.05 -6.71 -23.59
CA CYS A 8 -3.96 -7.23 -24.62
C CYS A 8 -5.15 -8.04 -24.04
N ARG A 9 -5.43 -7.93 -22.75
CA ARG A 9 -6.60 -8.59 -22.11
C ARG A 9 -7.90 -7.87 -22.49
N ASP A 10 -9.06 -8.48 -22.20
CA ASP A 10 -10.39 -7.94 -22.54
C ASP A 10 -10.70 -6.58 -21.87
N ASP A 11 -10.11 -6.31 -20.70
CA ASP A 11 -10.12 -5.02 -20.00
C ASP A 11 -8.67 -4.62 -19.67
N PRO A 12 -7.90 -4.12 -20.65
CA PRO A 12 -6.47 -3.94 -20.49
C PRO A 12 -6.19 -2.61 -19.77
N PRO A 13 -5.25 -2.59 -18.81
CA PRO A 13 -4.76 -1.33 -18.24
C PRO A 13 -3.89 -0.59 -19.25
N ILE A 14 -3.62 0.69 -18.96
CA ILE A 14 -2.55 1.44 -19.62
C ILE A 14 -1.21 0.81 -19.26
N ILE A 15 -0.41 0.43 -20.26
CA ILE A 15 0.94 -0.08 -20.07
C ILE A 15 1.93 1.05 -20.35
N CYS A 16 2.48 1.59 -19.27
CA CYS A 16 3.43 2.70 -19.30
C CYS A 16 4.88 2.20 -19.26
N GLY A 17 5.75 2.80 -20.07
CA GLY A 17 7.20 2.63 -20.00
C GLY A 17 7.90 3.94 -19.68
N LEU A 18 8.84 3.92 -18.73
CA LEU A 18 9.64 5.08 -18.36
C LEU A 18 10.92 5.15 -19.22
N SER A 19 11.25 6.34 -19.70
CA SER A 19 12.47 6.62 -20.46
C SER A 19 13.09 7.95 -20.04
N ARG A 20 14.42 8.06 -20.11
CA ARG A 20 15.06 9.38 -20.05
C ARG A 20 14.69 10.15 -21.33
N ALA A 21 14.75 11.48 -21.27
CA ALA A 21 14.63 12.37 -22.44
C ALA A 21 15.82 12.20 -23.42
N ARG A 22 15.90 11.04 -24.07
CA ARG A 22 16.91 10.65 -25.06
C ARG A 22 16.26 9.76 -26.12
N LYS A 23 16.52 10.05 -27.39
CA LYS A 23 15.92 9.34 -28.53
C LYS A 23 16.02 7.81 -28.42
N ALA A 24 17.22 7.27 -28.17
CA ALA A 24 17.43 5.83 -28.06
C ALA A 24 16.67 5.17 -26.89
N ASP A 25 16.48 5.89 -25.78
CA ASP A 25 15.72 5.39 -24.64
C ASP A 25 14.21 5.42 -24.92
N ILE A 26 13.73 6.46 -25.61
CA ILE A 26 12.34 6.56 -26.06
C ILE A 26 12.02 5.47 -27.09
N ASP A 27 12.92 5.22 -28.04
CA ASP A 27 12.78 4.12 -29.00
C ASP A 27 12.65 2.78 -28.28
N ARG A 28 13.54 2.53 -27.31
CA ARG A 28 13.51 1.30 -26.52
C ARG A 28 12.24 1.17 -25.68
N CYS A 29 11.77 2.27 -25.11
CA CYS A 29 10.51 2.32 -24.36
C CYS A 29 9.32 1.99 -25.27
N TRP A 30 9.23 2.64 -26.43
CA TRP A 30 8.18 2.38 -27.42
C TRP A 30 8.15 0.91 -27.83
N GLU A 31 9.31 0.33 -28.17
CA GLU A 31 9.41 -1.09 -28.52
C GLU A 31 8.88 -2.03 -27.42
N ALA A 32 9.00 -1.65 -26.14
CA ALA A 32 8.52 -2.44 -25.02
C ALA A 32 6.99 -2.36 -24.84
N VAL A 33 6.37 -1.20 -25.15
CA VAL A 33 4.96 -0.93 -24.86
C VAL A 33 4.03 -1.00 -26.07
N LYS A 34 4.54 -0.83 -27.31
CA LYS A 34 3.74 -0.66 -28.55
C LYS A 34 2.71 -1.75 -28.86
N HIS A 35 2.83 -2.91 -28.23
CA HIS A 35 1.90 -4.02 -28.42
C HIS A 35 0.71 -4.01 -27.45
N ALA A 36 0.70 -3.14 -26.43
CA ALA A 36 -0.44 -2.97 -25.55
C ALA A 36 -1.59 -2.27 -26.29
N SER A 37 -2.83 -2.56 -25.92
CA SER A 37 -4.01 -1.85 -26.43
C SER A 37 -3.99 -0.37 -26.06
N PHE A 38 -3.44 -0.04 -24.88
CA PHE A 38 -3.26 1.32 -24.40
C PHE A 38 -1.79 1.54 -23.98
N PRO A 39 -0.89 1.80 -24.94
CA PRO A 39 0.51 2.06 -24.62
C PRO A 39 0.69 3.51 -24.14
N ARG A 40 1.63 3.73 -23.22
CA ARG A 40 2.05 5.08 -22.81
C ARG A 40 3.57 5.17 -22.78
N ILE A 41 4.10 6.27 -23.32
CA ILE A 41 5.51 6.65 -23.11
C ILE A 41 5.55 7.69 -22.01
N HIS A 42 6.29 7.40 -20.95
CA HIS A 42 6.61 8.34 -19.90
C HIS A 42 8.06 8.78 -20.04
N THR A 43 8.27 10.06 -20.29
CA THR A 43 9.61 10.66 -20.40
C THR A 43 9.80 11.75 -19.35
N PHE A 44 11.04 12.02 -18.97
CA PHE A 44 11.34 12.98 -17.92
C PHE A 44 12.67 13.70 -18.14
N ILE A 45 12.74 14.91 -17.58
CA ILE A 45 13.96 15.69 -17.44
C ILE A 45 13.93 16.45 -16.11
N ALA A 46 15.09 16.65 -15.51
CA ALA A 46 15.19 17.36 -14.24
C ALA A 46 15.09 18.88 -14.45
N THR A 47 14.35 19.55 -13.56
CA THR A 47 14.03 20.98 -13.69
C THR A 47 14.48 21.85 -12.52
N SER A 48 14.97 21.27 -11.42
CA SER A 48 15.50 22.07 -10.32
C SER A 48 16.91 22.59 -10.64
N ASP A 49 17.25 23.76 -10.11
CA ASP A 49 18.55 24.40 -10.34
C ASP A 49 19.71 23.45 -10.03
N LEU A 50 19.63 22.74 -8.90
CA LEU A 50 20.62 21.74 -8.48
C LEU A 50 20.80 20.64 -9.52
N HIS A 51 19.70 20.11 -10.08
CA HIS A 51 19.80 19.06 -11.07
C HIS A 51 20.27 19.60 -12.43
N MET A 52 19.83 20.79 -12.85
CA MET A 52 20.29 21.39 -14.10
C MET A 52 21.79 21.68 -14.06
N GLU A 53 22.29 22.26 -12.98
CA GLU A 53 23.70 22.61 -12.81
C GLU A 53 24.59 21.37 -12.61
N TYR A 54 24.28 20.53 -11.63
CA TYR A 54 25.21 19.48 -11.19
C TYR A 54 24.98 18.12 -11.86
N LYS A 55 23.75 17.78 -12.25
CA LYS A 55 23.41 16.48 -12.86
C LYS A 55 23.40 16.55 -14.39
N LEU A 56 22.66 17.50 -14.96
CA LEU A 56 22.48 17.61 -16.41
C LEU A 56 23.61 18.40 -17.07
N LYS A 57 24.21 19.35 -16.34
CA LYS A 57 25.16 20.34 -16.87
C LYS A 57 24.56 21.10 -18.05
N LYS A 58 23.33 21.57 -17.88
CA LYS A 58 22.54 22.27 -18.90
C LYS A 58 21.99 23.57 -18.37
N THR A 59 21.91 24.56 -19.25
CA THR A 59 21.20 25.81 -18.99
C THR A 59 19.68 25.59 -19.02
N PRO A 60 18.88 26.48 -18.39
CA PRO A 60 17.42 26.43 -18.47
C PRO A 60 16.87 26.38 -19.90
N ALA A 61 17.47 27.14 -20.82
CA ALA A 61 17.08 27.13 -22.24
C ALA A 61 17.30 25.76 -22.90
N GLU A 62 18.46 25.13 -22.67
CA GLU A 62 18.73 23.78 -23.19
C GLU A 62 17.80 22.72 -22.60
N VAL A 63 17.35 22.90 -21.35
CA VAL A 63 16.36 22.00 -20.72
C VAL A 63 14.99 22.16 -21.36
N LEU A 64 14.54 23.40 -21.62
CA LEU A 64 13.29 23.68 -22.33
C LEU A 64 13.29 23.08 -23.73
N ASP A 65 14.38 23.25 -24.48
CA ASP A 65 14.52 22.71 -25.83
C ASP A 65 14.53 21.18 -25.81
N ALA A 66 15.29 20.56 -24.90
CA ALA A 66 15.34 19.10 -24.76
C ALA A 66 13.97 18.52 -24.37
N ALA A 67 13.24 19.15 -23.43
CA ALA A 67 11.90 18.73 -23.05
C ALA A 67 10.95 18.79 -24.26
N THR A 68 10.96 19.91 -25.00
CA THR A 68 10.11 20.11 -26.18
C THR A 68 10.42 19.06 -27.26
N GLU A 69 11.70 18.86 -27.59
CA GLU A 69 12.13 17.94 -28.64
C GLU A 69 11.77 16.49 -28.29
N MET A 70 12.04 16.06 -27.06
CA MET A 70 11.85 14.66 -26.66
C MET A 70 10.38 14.31 -26.41
N VAL A 71 9.56 15.24 -25.92
CA VAL A 71 8.11 15.05 -25.84
C VAL A 71 7.49 14.97 -27.24
N SER A 72 7.89 15.87 -28.15
CA SER A 72 7.44 15.82 -29.55
C SER A 72 7.84 14.51 -30.24
N TYR A 73 9.06 14.04 -29.98
CA TYR A 73 9.51 12.75 -30.50
C TYR A 73 8.70 11.58 -29.92
N ALA A 74 8.47 11.53 -28.60
CA ALA A 74 7.62 10.52 -27.99
C ALA A 74 6.19 10.55 -28.57
N ARG A 75 5.62 11.74 -28.77
CA ARG A 75 4.29 11.94 -29.36
C ARG A 75 4.22 11.47 -30.82
N SER A 76 5.33 11.52 -31.56
CA SER A 76 5.39 10.97 -32.92
C SER A 76 5.28 9.44 -32.97
N LEU A 77 5.55 8.75 -31.85
CA LEU A 77 5.50 7.29 -31.73
C LEU A 77 4.24 6.81 -31.00
N CYS A 78 3.78 7.55 -29.99
CA CYS A 78 2.69 7.16 -29.10
C CYS A 78 1.74 8.33 -28.86
N GLU A 79 0.43 8.05 -28.87
CA GLU A 79 -0.57 9.07 -28.57
C GLU A 79 -0.51 9.47 -27.07
N ASP A 80 -0.46 8.51 -26.16
CA ASP A 80 -0.43 8.83 -24.73
C ASP A 80 1.01 9.07 -24.25
N VAL A 81 1.31 10.32 -23.93
CA VAL A 81 2.64 10.77 -23.50
C VAL A 81 2.54 11.45 -22.14
N GLU A 82 3.18 10.85 -21.15
CA GLU A 82 3.35 11.43 -19.82
C GLU A 82 4.73 12.07 -19.70
N PHE A 83 4.77 13.29 -19.15
CA PHE A 83 6.00 14.04 -18.96
C PHE A 83 6.18 14.39 -17.48
N SER A 84 7.32 14.01 -16.90
CA SER A 84 7.72 14.46 -15.56
C SER A 84 8.79 15.55 -15.61
N ALA A 85 8.58 16.59 -14.82
CA ALA A 85 9.63 17.49 -14.39
C ALA A 85 10.29 16.91 -13.12
N GLU A 86 11.38 16.14 -13.26
CA GLU A 86 12.07 15.55 -12.12
C GLU A 86 12.54 16.64 -11.14
N ASP A 87 12.24 16.44 -9.86
CA ASP A 87 12.50 17.38 -8.77
C ASP A 87 11.67 18.68 -8.85
N ALA A 88 10.44 18.57 -9.37
CA ALA A 88 9.48 19.66 -9.51
C ALA A 88 9.28 20.47 -8.23
N THR A 89 9.24 19.80 -7.07
CA THR A 89 8.98 20.43 -5.77
C THR A 89 10.09 21.36 -5.29
N ARG A 90 11.28 21.29 -5.88
CA ARG A 90 12.42 22.19 -5.60
C ARG A 90 12.80 23.05 -6.80
N SER A 91 11.98 23.06 -7.84
CA SER A 91 12.18 23.87 -9.03
C SER A 91 11.61 25.27 -8.83
N ASP A 92 12.17 26.28 -9.51
CA ASP A 92 11.52 27.58 -9.61
C ASP A 92 10.12 27.42 -10.25
N PRO A 93 9.03 27.91 -9.61
CA PRO A 93 7.68 27.72 -10.13
C PRO A 93 7.46 28.32 -11.52
N GLN A 94 8.08 29.47 -11.85
CA GLN A 94 7.88 30.10 -13.16
C GLN A 94 8.53 29.27 -14.27
N PHE A 95 9.76 28.81 -14.02
CA PHE A 95 10.43 27.89 -14.94
C PHE A 95 9.66 26.58 -15.10
N LEU A 96 9.14 26.03 -14.01
CA LEU A 96 8.33 24.81 -14.05
C LEU A 96 7.07 24.99 -14.91
N TYR A 97 6.35 26.11 -14.78
CA TYR A 97 5.19 26.42 -15.62
C TYR A 97 5.56 26.55 -17.09
N GLU A 98 6.72 27.12 -17.40
CA GLU A 98 7.23 27.23 -18.76
C GLU A 98 7.56 25.85 -19.34
N VAL A 99 8.31 25.01 -18.62
CA VAL A 99 8.64 23.64 -19.02
C VAL A 99 7.38 22.84 -19.31
N TYR A 100 6.40 22.88 -18.41
CA TYR A 100 5.13 22.19 -18.63
C TYR A 100 4.37 22.76 -19.82
N SER A 101 4.27 24.09 -19.97
CA SER A 101 3.59 24.70 -21.11
C SER A 101 4.21 24.27 -22.45
N ARG A 102 5.53 24.11 -22.48
CA ARG A 102 6.27 23.59 -23.66
C ARG A 102 5.99 22.11 -23.90
N ALA A 103 5.95 21.30 -22.84
CA ALA A 103 5.59 19.88 -22.93
C ALA A 103 4.15 19.70 -23.44
N VAL A 104 3.19 20.50 -22.95
CA VAL A 104 1.80 20.51 -23.44
C VAL A 104 1.78 20.85 -24.94
N ALA A 105 2.44 21.93 -25.35
CA ALA A 105 2.50 22.33 -26.76
C ALA A 105 3.18 21.28 -27.66
N ALA A 106 4.11 20.49 -27.11
CA ALA A 106 4.77 19.39 -27.80
C ALA A 106 3.94 18.10 -27.86
N GLY A 107 2.80 18.04 -27.16
CA GLY A 107 1.84 16.94 -27.23
C GLY A 107 1.81 16.00 -26.03
N ALA A 108 2.33 16.41 -24.87
CA ALA A 108 2.08 15.67 -23.62
C ALA A 108 0.57 15.63 -23.31
N THR A 109 0.07 14.49 -22.86
CA THR A 109 -1.32 14.25 -22.44
C THR A 109 -1.45 14.24 -20.92
N THR A 110 -0.37 13.91 -20.22
CA THR A 110 -0.29 13.86 -18.75
C THR A 110 0.96 14.57 -18.26
N LEU A 111 0.80 15.44 -17.26
CA LEU A 111 1.90 16.15 -16.59
C LEU A 111 2.10 15.56 -15.20
N ASN A 112 3.27 14.95 -14.96
CA ASN A 112 3.58 14.31 -13.69
C ASN A 112 4.48 15.23 -12.83
N VAL A 113 4.06 15.45 -11.59
CA VAL A 113 4.70 16.38 -10.64
C VAL A 113 5.37 15.59 -9.50
N PRO A 114 6.65 15.19 -9.64
CA PRO A 114 7.34 14.40 -8.62
C PRO A 114 7.85 15.24 -7.44
N ASP A 115 7.50 14.82 -6.21
CA ASP A 115 8.29 15.13 -5.01
C ASP A 115 9.44 14.12 -4.85
N THR A 116 10.46 14.28 -5.69
CA THR A 116 11.56 13.31 -5.89
C THR A 116 12.27 12.91 -4.59
N VAL A 117 12.34 13.82 -3.62
CA VAL A 117 13.05 13.62 -2.35
C VAL A 117 12.12 13.57 -1.13
N GLY A 118 10.80 13.57 -1.33
CA GLY A 118 9.81 13.41 -0.25
C GLY A 118 9.93 14.45 0.86
N TYR A 119 10.30 15.70 0.51
CA TYR A 119 10.59 16.75 1.49
C TYR A 119 9.42 17.72 1.72
N THR A 120 8.47 17.79 0.77
CA THR A 120 7.43 18.81 0.83
C THR A 120 6.37 18.51 1.88
N THR A 121 5.71 19.56 2.34
CA THR A 121 4.52 19.45 3.19
C THR A 121 3.22 19.48 2.36
N PRO A 122 2.10 19.00 2.92
CA PRO A 122 0.84 18.92 2.17
C PRO A 122 0.35 20.26 1.62
N ASP A 123 0.54 21.35 2.37
CA ASP A 123 0.11 22.70 1.94
C ASP A 123 0.97 23.21 0.79
N GLU A 124 2.29 23.01 0.84
CA GLU A 124 3.23 23.36 -0.23
C GLU A 124 2.94 22.56 -1.49
N TYR A 125 2.76 21.25 -1.38
CA TYR A 125 2.49 20.38 -2.51
C TYR A 125 1.13 20.69 -3.14
N GLY A 126 0.08 20.89 -2.33
CA GLY A 126 -1.24 21.31 -2.82
C GLY A 126 -1.20 22.67 -3.52
N ALA A 127 -0.46 23.64 -2.98
CA ALA A 127 -0.26 24.95 -3.58
C ALA A 127 0.49 24.85 -4.93
N LEU A 128 1.49 23.98 -5.03
CA LEU A 128 2.20 23.71 -6.28
C LEU A 128 1.25 23.17 -7.35
N ILE A 129 0.44 22.15 -7.04
CA ILE A 129 -0.53 21.58 -7.98
C ILE A 129 -1.56 22.63 -8.44
N ARG A 130 -2.06 23.44 -7.51
CA ARG A 130 -2.96 24.56 -7.85
C ARG A 130 -2.28 25.57 -8.76
N GLY A 131 -1.05 25.96 -8.45
CA GLY A 131 -0.26 26.88 -9.25
C GLY A 131 -0.02 26.37 -10.68
N ILE A 132 0.30 25.09 -10.82
CA ILE A 132 0.44 24.42 -12.14
C ILE A 132 -0.87 24.53 -12.93
N ARG A 133 -2.01 24.21 -12.31
CA ARG A 133 -3.33 24.29 -12.96
C ARG A 133 -3.71 25.71 -13.39
N GLU A 134 -3.29 26.72 -12.64
CA GLU A 134 -3.62 28.13 -12.90
C GLU A 134 -2.72 28.79 -13.95
N ASN A 135 -1.47 28.33 -14.10
CA ASN A 135 -0.45 29.05 -14.87
C ASN A 135 0.10 28.30 -16.08
N VAL A 136 -0.05 26.98 -16.18
CA VAL A 136 0.39 26.21 -17.35
C VAL A 136 -0.57 26.44 -18.51
N LYS A 137 -0.04 26.85 -19.66
CA LYS A 137 -0.84 27.13 -20.86
C LYS A 137 -1.28 25.83 -21.52
N GLY A 138 -2.57 25.73 -21.84
CA GLY A 138 -3.16 24.56 -22.53
C GLY A 138 -3.46 23.36 -21.64
N ILE A 139 -3.45 23.53 -20.31
CA ILE A 139 -3.64 22.44 -19.34
C ILE A 139 -5.08 21.97 -19.20
N GLU A 140 -6.07 22.69 -19.75
CA GLU A 140 -7.49 22.56 -19.44
C GLU A 140 -8.05 21.14 -19.65
N ASN A 141 -7.46 20.36 -20.55
CA ASN A 141 -7.87 18.99 -20.86
C ASN A 141 -6.80 17.93 -20.55
N LEU A 142 -5.74 18.30 -19.83
CA LEU A 142 -4.66 17.39 -19.48
C LEU A 142 -4.83 16.82 -18.08
N THR A 143 -4.29 15.62 -17.89
CA THR A 143 -4.23 15.00 -16.56
C THR A 143 -3.01 15.49 -15.81
N ILE A 144 -3.21 15.96 -14.57
CA ILE A 144 -2.12 16.15 -13.62
C ILE A 144 -1.95 14.85 -12.82
N SER A 145 -0.75 14.28 -12.92
CA SER A 145 -0.28 13.09 -12.24
C SER A 145 0.60 13.48 -11.05
N LEU A 146 0.40 12.81 -9.91
CA LEU A 146 1.21 13.00 -8.71
C LEU A 146 2.21 11.87 -8.59
N HIS A 147 3.45 12.22 -8.32
CA HIS A 147 4.50 11.27 -7.95
C HIS A 147 5.20 11.80 -6.69
N GLY A 148 5.66 10.93 -5.81
CA GLY A 148 6.33 11.41 -4.60
C GLY A 148 6.83 10.32 -3.71
N HIS A 149 7.93 10.65 -3.04
CA HIS A 149 8.61 9.78 -2.11
C HIS A 149 8.23 10.07 -0.66
N ASN A 150 8.57 9.13 0.22
CA ASN A 150 8.12 9.12 1.60
C ASN A 150 9.23 9.40 2.63
N ASP A 151 10.28 10.12 2.24
CA ASP A 151 11.46 10.38 3.09
C ASP A 151 11.10 11.05 4.43
N LEU A 152 10.10 11.93 4.47
CA LEU A 152 9.58 12.53 5.71
C LEU A 152 8.27 11.90 6.22
N GLY A 153 7.82 10.79 5.63
CA GLY A 153 6.56 10.14 6.01
C GLY A 153 5.29 10.89 5.57
N LEU A 154 5.39 11.83 4.63
CA LEU A 154 4.30 12.72 4.21
C LEU A 154 3.70 12.40 2.84
N ALA A 155 4.18 11.38 2.13
CA ALA A 155 3.81 11.13 0.73
C ALA A 155 2.29 11.00 0.52
N VAL A 156 1.62 10.22 1.37
CA VAL A 156 0.17 10.02 1.30
C VAL A 156 -0.59 11.33 1.55
N ALA A 157 -0.17 12.11 2.55
CA ALA A 157 -0.80 13.39 2.87
C ALA A 157 -0.62 14.41 1.73
N ASN A 158 0.58 14.46 1.13
CA ASN A 158 0.87 15.30 -0.04
C ASN A 158 -0.03 14.91 -1.22
N PHE A 159 -0.20 13.62 -1.48
CA PHE A 159 -1.05 13.15 -2.58
C PHE A 159 -2.53 13.50 -2.37
N LEU A 160 -3.05 13.32 -1.15
CA LEU A 160 -4.43 13.72 -0.84
C LEU A 160 -4.63 15.22 -1.04
N SER A 161 -3.65 16.05 -0.65
CA SER A 161 -3.65 17.49 -0.93
C SER A 161 -3.60 17.81 -2.43
N GLY A 162 -2.78 17.11 -3.20
CA GLY A 162 -2.71 17.27 -4.66
C GLY A 162 -4.04 16.90 -5.35
N ILE A 163 -4.72 15.84 -4.89
CA ILE A 163 -6.06 15.46 -5.37
C ILE A 163 -7.07 16.59 -5.10
N GLU A 164 -7.08 17.15 -3.88
CA GLU A 164 -7.93 18.30 -3.54
C GLU A 164 -7.68 19.51 -4.44
N ASN A 165 -6.45 19.67 -4.93
CA ASN A 165 -6.04 20.78 -5.80
C ASN A 165 -6.10 20.46 -7.30
N GLY A 166 -6.70 19.34 -7.71
CA GLY A 166 -7.06 19.07 -9.10
C GLY A 166 -6.33 17.93 -9.78
N ALA A 167 -5.42 17.23 -9.10
CA ALA A 167 -4.80 16.05 -9.69
C ALA A 167 -5.81 14.92 -9.93
N ARG A 168 -5.60 14.16 -11.01
CA ARG A 168 -6.51 13.09 -11.45
C ARG A 168 -5.81 11.76 -11.72
N GLN A 169 -4.49 11.73 -11.62
CA GLN A 169 -3.69 10.51 -11.61
C GLN A 169 -2.74 10.54 -10.40
N ILE A 170 -2.48 9.36 -9.83
CA ILE A 170 -1.54 9.18 -8.74
C ILE A 170 -0.63 7.99 -9.04
N GLU A 171 0.67 8.18 -8.92
CA GLU A 171 1.67 7.13 -9.04
C GLU A 171 1.98 6.60 -7.64
N THR A 172 1.56 5.37 -7.38
CA THR A 172 1.67 4.73 -6.07
C THR A 172 2.27 3.35 -6.20
N THR A 173 2.61 2.75 -5.06
CA THR A 173 3.10 1.38 -5.02
C THR A 173 2.40 0.60 -3.90
N ILE A 174 2.23 -0.70 -4.11
CA ILE A 174 1.74 -1.60 -3.06
C ILE A 174 2.76 -1.62 -1.93
N ASN A 175 2.30 -1.49 -0.70
CA ASN A 175 3.12 -1.42 0.51
C ASN A 175 4.02 -0.17 0.60
N GLY A 176 3.93 0.76 -0.35
CA GLY A 176 4.80 1.94 -0.42
C GLY A 176 6.23 1.62 -0.82
N ILE A 177 6.51 0.50 -1.50
CA ILE A 177 7.87 0.16 -1.93
C ILE A 177 8.43 1.17 -2.95
N GLY A 178 9.73 1.41 -2.91
CA GLY A 178 10.39 2.35 -3.82
C GLY A 178 11.78 2.71 -3.35
N GLU A 179 12.38 3.72 -3.98
CA GLU A 179 13.67 4.25 -3.55
C GLU A 179 13.62 4.75 -2.10
N ARG A 180 14.69 4.50 -1.34
CA ARG A 180 14.90 4.99 0.05
C ARG A 180 13.77 4.60 1.00
N ALA A 181 12.99 5.57 1.48
CA ALA A 181 11.82 5.36 2.36
C ALA A 181 10.56 4.94 1.58
N GLY A 182 10.65 4.84 0.26
CA GLY A 182 9.58 4.35 -0.61
C GLY A 182 8.76 5.46 -1.27
N ASN A 183 7.68 5.04 -1.91
CA ASN A 183 6.70 5.90 -2.57
C ASN A 183 5.42 6.02 -1.74
N ALA A 184 4.49 6.88 -2.17
CA ALA A 184 3.16 6.89 -1.62
C ALA A 184 2.49 5.49 -1.72
N ALA A 185 1.96 5.02 -0.58
CA ALA A 185 1.35 3.70 -0.47
C ALA A 185 -0.05 3.68 -1.10
N MET A 186 -0.26 2.77 -2.05
CA MET A 186 -1.52 2.65 -2.80
C MET A 186 -2.70 2.36 -1.87
N GLU A 187 -2.55 1.39 -0.98
CA GLU A 187 -3.60 0.96 -0.06
C GLU A 187 -4.08 2.08 0.88
N GLU A 188 -3.17 2.96 1.30
CA GLU A 188 -3.47 4.06 2.21
C GLU A 188 -4.28 5.15 1.50
N ILE A 189 -3.87 5.55 0.28
CA ILE A 189 -4.60 6.56 -0.49
C ILE A 189 -5.97 6.03 -0.92
N VAL A 190 -6.04 4.80 -1.44
CA VAL A 190 -7.29 4.18 -1.89
C VAL A 190 -8.29 4.10 -0.75
N MET A 191 -7.86 3.63 0.43
CA MET A 191 -8.77 3.53 1.57
C MET A 191 -9.10 4.88 2.18
N ALA A 192 -8.21 5.88 2.14
CA ALA A 192 -8.56 7.24 2.50
C ALA A 192 -9.69 7.79 1.60
N LEU A 193 -9.56 7.64 0.27
CA LEU A 193 -10.59 8.05 -0.68
C LEU A 193 -11.90 7.28 -0.48
N GLN A 194 -11.85 5.98 -0.16
CA GLN A 194 -13.04 5.17 0.04
C GLN A 194 -13.76 5.48 1.36
N VAL A 195 -13.03 5.54 2.49
CA VAL A 195 -13.59 5.80 3.82
C VAL A 195 -14.12 7.24 3.91
N ARG A 196 -13.42 8.19 3.28
CA ARG A 196 -13.80 9.61 3.25
C ARG A 196 -14.43 10.02 1.91
N ARG A 197 -15.09 9.09 1.21
CA ARG A 197 -15.63 9.31 -0.14
C ARG A 197 -16.48 10.56 -0.29
N GLN A 198 -17.37 10.83 0.65
CA GLN A 198 -18.23 12.02 0.59
C GLN A 198 -17.44 13.33 0.66
N TYR A 199 -16.40 13.36 1.49
CA TYR A 199 -15.51 14.52 1.63
C TYR A 199 -14.74 14.77 0.32
N TYR A 200 -14.09 13.74 -0.23
CA TYR A 200 -13.32 13.88 -1.45
C TYR A 200 -14.21 14.09 -2.69
N ALA A 201 -15.37 13.45 -2.79
CA ALA A 201 -16.33 13.71 -3.85
C ALA A 201 -16.76 15.19 -3.87
N SER A 202 -17.03 15.77 -2.69
CA SER A 202 -17.35 17.20 -2.57
C SER A 202 -16.20 18.09 -3.05
N LYS A 203 -14.97 17.82 -2.61
CA LYS A 203 -13.75 18.54 -3.02
C LYS A 203 -13.49 18.47 -4.53
N LEU A 204 -13.87 17.35 -5.15
CA LEU A 204 -13.71 17.09 -6.57
C LEU A 204 -14.92 17.55 -7.40
N HIS A 205 -15.95 18.14 -6.78
CA HIS A 205 -17.22 18.53 -7.40
C HIS A 205 -17.95 17.37 -8.09
N LEU A 206 -17.88 16.17 -7.49
CA LEU A 206 -18.54 14.96 -7.94
C LEU A 206 -19.80 14.68 -7.10
N ALA A 207 -20.70 13.86 -7.63
CA ALA A 207 -21.85 13.38 -6.86
C ALA A 207 -21.38 12.56 -5.64
N GLN A 208 -22.10 12.64 -4.52
CA GLN A 208 -21.70 12.04 -3.24
C GLN A 208 -21.54 10.51 -3.26
N ASN A 209 -22.18 9.84 -4.22
CA ASN A 209 -22.11 8.40 -4.46
C ASN A 209 -21.12 8.00 -5.56
N SER A 210 -20.32 8.94 -6.08
CA SER A 210 -19.34 8.65 -7.15
C SER A 210 -18.25 7.73 -6.65
N PHE A 211 -17.90 6.73 -7.45
CA PHE A 211 -16.67 5.97 -7.26
C PHE A 211 -15.48 6.88 -7.57
N LEU A 212 -14.51 6.94 -6.65
CA LEU A 212 -13.32 7.79 -6.81
C LEU A 212 -12.15 7.03 -7.43
N THR A 213 -12.18 5.70 -7.39
CA THR A 213 -11.20 4.81 -8.04
C THR A 213 -11.92 3.57 -8.56
N ASN A 214 -11.32 2.90 -9.54
CA ASN A 214 -11.77 1.59 -10.03
C ASN A 214 -11.06 0.42 -9.33
N ILE A 215 -10.34 0.68 -8.23
CA ILE A 215 -9.57 -0.35 -7.54
C ILE A 215 -10.52 -1.26 -6.76
N ASN A 216 -10.39 -2.57 -6.99
CA ASN A 216 -11.05 -3.56 -6.15
C ASN A 216 -10.35 -3.63 -4.79
N HIS A 217 -10.85 -2.85 -3.84
CA HIS A 217 -10.30 -2.76 -2.48
C HIS A 217 -10.24 -4.12 -1.77
N ARG A 218 -11.10 -5.08 -2.10
CA ARG A 218 -11.06 -6.44 -1.52
C ARG A 218 -9.82 -7.24 -1.89
N GLU A 219 -9.03 -6.81 -2.87
CA GLU A 219 -7.77 -7.46 -3.23
C GLU A 219 -6.54 -6.78 -2.62
N ILE A 220 -6.73 -5.71 -1.83
CA ILE A 220 -5.62 -4.94 -1.24
C ILE A 220 -4.76 -5.82 -0.35
N TYR A 221 -5.36 -6.56 0.59
CA TYR A 221 -4.61 -7.39 1.53
C TYR A 221 -3.85 -8.52 0.81
N ASN A 222 -4.51 -9.22 -0.12
CA ASN A 222 -3.88 -10.27 -0.93
C ASN A 222 -2.71 -9.73 -1.77
N SER A 223 -2.89 -8.57 -2.40
CA SER A 223 -1.85 -7.91 -3.20
C SER A 223 -0.66 -7.50 -2.34
N SER A 224 -0.92 -6.95 -1.15
CA SER A 224 0.12 -6.62 -0.16
C SER A 224 0.95 -7.86 0.23
N ARG A 225 0.28 -8.97 0.53
CA ARG A 225 0.94 -10.24 0.87
C ARG A 225 1.74 -10.81 -0.30
N MET A 226 1.20 -10.74 -1.52
CA MET A 226 1.89 -11.18 -2.73
C MET A 226 3.19 -10.40 -2.94
N VAL A 227 3.14 -9.06 -2.86
CA VAL A 227 4.33 -8.21 -3.00
C VAL A 227 5.34 -8.47 -1.88
N SER A 228 4.88 -8.62 -0.63
CA SER A 228 5.76 -8.94 0.49
C SER A 228 6.49 -10.28 0.30
N ASN A 229 5.76 -11.31 -0.16
CA ASN A 229 6.33 -12.63 -0.43
C ASN A 229 7.32 -12.62 -1.61
N MET A 230 7.02 -11.86 -2.68
CA MET A 230 7.88 -11.81 -3.87
C MET A 230 9.14 -10.97 -3.68
N THR A 231 9.07 -9.91 -2.88
CA THR A 231 10.20 -8.99 -2.66
C THR A 231 11.04 -9.35 -1.44
N GLY A 232 10.50 -10.14 -0.51
CA GLY A 232 11.10 -10.40 0.81
C GLY A 232 10.98 -9.23 1.79
N MET A 233 10.38 -8.11 1.38
CA MET A 233 10.15 -6.95 2.25
C MET A 233 8.92 -7.22 3.13
N SER A 234 9.16 -7.45 4.42
CA SER A 234 8.09 -7.70 5.39
C SER A 234 7.27 -6.43 5.66
N VAL A 235 5.95 -6.59 5.73
CA VAL A 235 5.03 -5.53 6.12
C VAL A 235 5.15 -5.28 7.63
N GLN A 236 5.33 -4.03 8.03
CA GLN A 236 5.38 -3.68 9.46
C GLN A 236 4.03 -4.00 10.11
N PRO A 237 3.98 -4.61 11.31
CA PRO A 237 2.72 -4.98 11.96
C PRO A 237 1.75 -3.80 12.13
N ASN A 238 2.26 -2.61 12.40
CA ASN A 238 1.49 -1.37 12.59
C ASN A 238 1.35 -0.53 11.32
N LYS A 239 1.67 -1.06 10.13
CA LYS A 239 1.43 -0.34 8.88
C LYS A 239 -0.07 -0.09 8.68
N ALA A 240 -0.41 1.12 8.27
CA ALA A 240 -1.80 1.48 7.98
C ALA A 240 -2.41 0.55 6.93
N ILE A 241 -3.69 0.25 7.10
CA ILE A 241 -4.51 -0.61 6.23
C ILE A 241 -4.12 -2.09 6.25
N VAL A 242 -2.87 -2.45 5.94
CA VAL A 242 -2.45 -3.84 5.66
C VAL A 242 -1.58 -4.46 6.74
N GLY A 243 -1.19 -3.71 7.77
CA GLY A 243 -0.43 -4.24 8.91
C GLY A 243 -1.26 -5.24 9.71
N ALA A 244 -0.61 -6.27 10.26
CA ALA A 244 -1.26 -7.29 11.08
C ALA A 244 -2.04 -6.72 12.29
N ASN A 245 -1.61 -5.55 12.79
CA ASN A 245 -2.24 -4.87 13.92
C ASN A 245 -3.22 -3.77 13.50
N ALA A 246 -3.43 -3.54 12.20
CA ALA A 246 -4.23 -2.41 11.70
C ALA A 246 -5.71 -2.45 12.15
N PHE A 247 -6.22 -3.64 12.47
CA PHE A 247 -7.57 -3.86 12.98
C PHE A 247 -7.60 -4.61 14.32
N ALA A 248 -6.45 -4.76 14.97
CA ALA A 248 -6.34 -5.46 16.25
C ALA A 248 -6.57 -4.49 17.41
N HIS A 249 -7.26 -4.95 18.46
CA HIS A 249 -7.61 -4.15 19.63
C HIS A 249 -7.22 -4.86 20.92
N GLU A 250 -6.16 -4.38 21.56
CA GLU A 250 -5.58 -5.04 22.73
C GLU A 250 -6.23 -4.59 24.05
N SER A 251 -6.62 -3.31 24.13
CA SER A 251 -7.13 -2.70 25.36
C SER A 251 -8.53 -3.22 25.72
N GLY A 252 -8.72 -3.67 26.95
CA GLY A 252 -10.02 -4.18 27.42
C GLY A 252 -11.18 -3.19 27.28
N ILE A 253 -10.93 -1.87 27.38
CA ILE A 253 -11.97 -0.85 27.12
C ILE A 253 -12.33 -0.74 25.63
N HIS A 254 -11.36 -0.95 24.73
CA HIS A 254 -11.62 -0.95 23.29
C HIS A 254 -12.38 -2.21 22.89
N GLN A 255 -11.99 -3.36 23.44
CA GLN A 255 -12.66 -4.64 23.20
C GLN A 255 -14.13 -4.60 23.64
N ASP A 256 -14.43 -4.07 24.84
CA ASP A 256 -15.81 -3.87 25.30
C ASP A 256 -16.61 -2.95 24.37
N GLY A 257 -16.00 -1.84 23.92
CA GLY A 257 -16.62 -0.92 22.95
C GLY A 257 -16.96 -1.59 21.62
N ILE A 258 -16.05 -2.40 21.07
CA ILE A 258 -16.23 -3.10 19.79
C ILE A 258 -17.29 -4.20 19.89
N LEU A 259 -17.32 -4.94 21.00
CA LEU A 259 -18.35 -5.93 21.26
C LEU A 259 -19.76 -5.31 21.31
N LYS A 260 -19.87 -4.06 21.78
CA LYS A 260 -21.13 -3.30 21.79
C LYS A 260 -21.45 -2.73 20.40
N ASN A 261 -20.48 -2.08 19.78
CA ASN A 261 -20.59 -1.54 18.43
C ASN A 261 -19.19 -1.29 17.84
N ARG A 262 -18.84 -2.04 16.79
CA ARG A 262 -17.53 -1.95 16.12
C ARG A 262 -17.17 -0.53 15.63
N LEU A 263 -18.18 0.27 15.25
CA LEU A 263 -17.99 1.65 14.77
C LEU A 263 -17.41 2.60 15.83
N THR A 264 -17.34 2.18 17.09
CA THR A 264 -16.73 2.98 18.17
C THR A 264 -15.22 3.16 17.98
N TYR A 265 -14.54 2.19 17.37
CA TYR A 265 -13.08 2.20 17.18
C TYR A 265 -12.63 1.81 15.76
N GLU A 266 -13.52 1.27 14.92
CA GLU A 266 -13.20 0.88 13.55
C GLU A 266 -13.82 1.85 12.55
N ILE A 267 -12.97 2.57 11.79
CA ILE A 267 -13.40 3.46 10.69
C ILE A 267 -13.80 2.69 9.43
N MET A 268 -13.43 1.41 9.35
CA MET A 268 -13.73 0.48 8.25
C MET A 268 -13.56 -0.96 8.73
N ASP A 269 -14.21 -1.91 8.05
CA ASP A 269 -14.08 -3.34 8.33
C ASP A 269 -12.84 -3.93 7.63
N ALA A 270 -12.11 -4.84 8.28
CA ALA A 270 -11.03 -5.62 7.69
C ALA A 270 -11.48 -6.39 6.44
N LYS A 271 -12.73 -6.89 6.43
CA LYS A 271 -13.33 -7.55 5.27
C LYS A 271 -13.42 -6.64 4.04
N SER A 272 -13.47 -5.33 4.24
CA SER A 272 -13.50 -4.38 3.13
C SER A 272 -12.22 -4.46 2.28
N ILE A 273 -11.07 -4.76 2.90
CA ILE A 273 -9.79 -4.88 2.18
C ILE A 273 -9.41 -6.32 1.81
N GLY A 274 -10.32 -7.27 2.01
CA GLY A 274 -10.07 -8.70 1.83
C GLY A 274 -9.21 -9.33 2.92
N HIS A 275 -9.06 -8.64 4.06
CA HIS A 275 -8.49 -9.27 5.24
C HIS A 275 -9.59 -10.12 5.90
N GLY A 276 -9.26 -11.35 6.28
CA GLY A 276 -10.21 -12.30 6.89
C GLY A 276 -10.82 -11.78 8.20
N ASP A 277 -11.74 -12.55 8.79
CA ASP A 277 -12.32 -12.22 10.09
C ASP A 277 -11.21 -11.91 11.10
N ASN A 278 -11.24 -10.68 11.65
CA ASN A 278 -10.30 -10.23 12.66
C ASN A 278 -10.25 -11.26 13.79
N SER A 279 -9.15 -11.99 13.92
CA SER A 279 -8.88 -12.74 15.13
C SER A 279 -8.76 -11.72 16.26
N LEU A 280 -9.66 -11.78 17.24
CA LEU A 280 -9.59 -10.96 18.44
C LEU A 280 -8.30 -11.37 19.18
N VAL A 281 -7.21 -10.61 18.98
CA VAL A 281 -5.90 -10.96 19.55
C VAL A 281 -6.00 -10.86 21.06
N LEU A 282 -5.85 -12.00 21.73
CA LEU A 282 -5.88 -12.08 23.17
C LEU A 282 -4.47 -11.90 23.74
N GLY A 283 -4.34 -10.93 24.64
CA GLY A 283 -3.09 -10.58 25.30
C GLY A 283 -3.32 -10.09 26.73
N LYS A 284 -2.27 -9.59 27.37
CA LYS A 284 -2.28 -9.21 28.78
C LYS A 284 -3.39 -8.21 29.12
N LEU A 285 -3.74 -7.31 28.20
CA LEU A 285 -4.76 -6.29 28.43
C LEU A 285 -6.19 -6.74 28.12
N SER A 286 -6.35 -7.95 27.58
CA SER A 286 -7.67 -8.43 27.18
C SER A 286 -8.58 -8.66 28.38
N GLY A 287 -9.84 -8.25 28.19
CA GLY A 287 -10.89 -8.36 29.19
C GLY A 287 -11.59 -9.71 29.15
N ARG A 288 -12.39 -9.99 30.19
CA ARG A 288 -13.13 -11.25 30.30
C ARG A 288 -14.17 -11.45 29.19
N ALA A 289 -14.79 -10.35 28.73
CA ALA A 289 -15.76 -10.41 27.64
C ALA A 289 -15.11 -10.82 26.31
N ALA A 290 -13.92 -10.28 26.01
CA ALA A 290 -13.11 -10.66 24.86
C ALA A 290 -12.65 -12.12 24.91
N PHE A 291 -12.19 -12.56 26.09
CA PHE A 291 -11.81 -13.96 26.32
C PHE A 291 -13.00 -14.91 26.08
N ARG A 292 -14.19 -14.59 26.62
CA ARG A 292 -15.42 -15.37 26.35
C ARG A 292 -15.76 -15.40 24.86
N ALA A 293 -15.77 -14.23 24.21
CA ALA A 293 -16.13 -14.13 22.80
C ALA A 293 -15.23 -15.00 21.91
N ARG A 294 -13.91 -15.02 22.17
CA ARG A 294 -12.96 -15.86 21.43
C ARG A 294 -13.21 -17.36 21.63
N LEU A 295 -13.47 -17.78 22.87
CA LEU A 295 -13.77 -19.18 23.17
C LEU A 295 -15.07 -19.64 22.51
N THR A 296 -16.10 -18.80 22.50
CA THR A 296 -17.36 -19.07 21.78
C THR A 296 -17.14 -19.16 20.28
N GLU A 297 -16.30 -18.29 19.70
CA GLU A 297 -15.92 -18.34 18.27
C GLU A 297 -15.17 -19.63 17.91
N MET A 298 -14.34 -20.14 18.82
CA MET A 298 -13.66 -21.43 18.70
C MET A 298 -14.60 -22.64 18.91
N GLY A 299 -15.87 -22.42 19.22
CA GLY A 299 -16.87 -23.46 19.42
C GLY A 299 -16.97 -24.01 20.86
N TYR A 300 -16.34 -23.35 21.84
CA TYR A 300 -16.42 -23.74 23.25
C TYR A 300 -17.58 -23.01 23.97
N GLU A 301 -18.47 -23.78 24.57
CA GLU A 301 -19.45 -23.30 25.54
C GLU A 301 -18.95 -23.63 26.95
N ILE A 302 -18.73 -22.60 27.77
CA ILE A 302 -18.24 -22.76 29.15
C ILE A 302 -19.09 -21.94 30.12
N SER A 303 -19.29 -22.46 31.32
CA SER A 303 -20.03 -21.78 32.37
C SER A 303 -19.29 -20.53 32.87
N ASP A 304 -20.01 -19.65 33.59
CA ASP A 304 -19.40 -18.46 34.20
C ASP A 304 -18.31 -18.83 35.23
N GLU A 305 -18.43 -19.98 35.89
CA GLU A 305 -17.45 -20.46 36.86
C GLU A 305 -16.18 -20.97 36.18
N GLU A 306 -16.30 -21.79 35.13
CA GLU A 306 -15.16 -22.28 34.35
C GLU A 306 -14.44 -21.13 33.63
N LEU A 307 -15.20 -20.17 33.10
CA LEU A 307 -14.61 -18.97 32.49
C LEU A 307 -13.78 -18.18 33.51
N ASN A 308 -14.20 -18.10 34.78
CA ASN A 308 -13.41 -17.41 35.81
C ASN A 308 -12.04 -18.07 36.00
N LYS A 309 -12.01 -19.39 36.13
CA LYS A 309 -10.76 -20.16 36.36
C LYS A 309 -9.85 -20.09 35.14
N ALA A 310 -10.40 -20.34 33.95
CA ALA A 310 -9.69 -20.22 32.68
C ALA A 310 -9.15 -18.80 32.45
N PHE A 311 -9.91 -17.76 32.82
CA PHE A 311 -9.48 -16.37 32.66
C PHE A 311 -8.28 -16.02 33.55
N ILE A 312 -8.19 -16.54 34.78
CA ILE A 312 -7.03 -16.33 35.65
C ILE A 312 -5.77 -16.93 35.01
N ARG A 313 -5.85 -18.18 34.55
CA ARG A 313 -4.75 -18.88 33.86
C ARG A 313 -4.36 -18.19 32.56
N PHE A 314 -5.34 -17.70 31.81
CA PHE A 314 -5.11 -16.86 30.65
C PHE A 314 -4.28 -15.62 31.00
N LYS A 315 -4.60 -14.91 32.10
CA LYS A 315 -3.83 -13.73 32.54
C LYS A 315 -2.41 -14.08 32.95
N GLU A 316 -2.22 -15.20 33.64
CA GLU A 316 -0.88 -15.70 34.00
C GLU A 316 -0.03 -16.07 32.76
N LEU A 317 -0.66 -16.66 31.74
CA LEU A 317 0.00 -16.98 30.48
C LEU A 317 0.31 -15.72 29.67
N ALA A 318 -0.66 -14.82 29.57
CA ALA A 318 -0.52 -13.54 28.86
C ALA A 318 0.50 -12.60 29.53
N ASP A 319 0.77 -12.78 30.82
CA ASP A 319 1.88 -12.10 31.51
C ASP A 319 3.26 -12.59 31.06
N LYS A 320 3.35 -13.84 30.59
CA LYS A 320 4.60 -14.49 30.15
C LYS A 320 4.76 -14.51 28.62
N LYS A 321 3.65 -14.47 27.89
CA LYS A 321 3.58 -14.59 26.43
C LYS A 321 2.83 -13.39 25.86
N LYS A 322 3.47 -12.70 24.91
CA LYS A 322 2.96 -11.44 24.34
C LYS A 322 1.63 -11.63 23.58
N GLU A 323 1.51 -12.73 22.83
CA GLU A 323 0.31 -13.11 22.09
C GLU A 323 -0.12 -14.52 22.51
N VAL A 324 -1.36 -14.66 22.95
CA VAL A 324 -1.97 -15.95 23.28
C VAL A 324 -2.69 -16.45 22.02
N THR A 325 -2.22 -17.56 21.48
CA THR A 325 -2.75 -18.23 20.28
C THR A 325 -3.92 -19.13 20.65
N ASP A 326 -4.71 -19.53 19.64
CA ASP A 326 -5.84 -20.45 19.86
C ASP A 326 -5.40 -21.76 20.53
N TRP A 327 -4.25 -22.32 20.16
CA TRP A 327 -3.68 -23.50 20.82
C TRP A 327 -3.43 -23.31 22.32
N ASP A 328 -3.02 -22.11 22.73
CA ASP A 328 -2.84 -21.81 24.15
C ASP A 328 -4.19 -21.75 24.88
N LEU A 329 -5.22 -21.21 24.22
CA LEU A 329 -6.59 -21.14 24.75
C LEU A 329 -7.17 -22.55 24.89
N GLU A 330 -6.98 -23.40 23.88
CA GLU A 330 -7.36 -24.82 23.93
C GLU A 330 -6.66 -25.53 25.09
N SER A 331 -5.38 -25.27 25.34
CA SER A 331 -4.67 -25.85 26.48
C SER A 331 -5.24 -25.39 27.83
N ILE A 332 -5.57 -24.10 27.95
CA ILE A 332 -6.18 -23.55 29.18
C ILE A 332 -7.56 -24.18 29.43
N ILE A 333 -8.33 -24.42 28.37
CA ILE A 333 -9.68 -24.96 28.43
C ILE A 333 -9.68 -26.48 28.60
N SER A 334 -8.76 -27.21 27.96
CA SER A 334 -8.67 -28.68 28.06
C SER A 334 -8.36 -29.15 29.47
N ASP A 335 -7.67 -28.32 30.28
CA ASP A 335 -7.45 -28.59 31.69
C ASP A 335 -8.73 -28.47 32.56
N GLU A 336 -9.72 -27.69 32.13
CA GLU A 336 -10.98 -27.44 32.86
C GLU A 336 -12.14 -28.28 32.28
N VAL A 337 -12.21 -28.42 30.96
CA VAL A 337 -13.16 -29.24 30.19
C VAL A 337 -12.57 -30.64 30.04
N LYS A 338 -12.49 -31.38 31.15
CA LYS A 338 -12.33 -32.84 31.07
C LYS A 338 -13.61 -33.46 30.51
N GLN A 339 -13.75 -33.48 29.19
CA GLN A 339 -14.71 -34.34 28.52
C GLN A 339 -14.40 -34.54 27.03
N LEU A 340 -13.22 -35.07 26.70
CA LEU A 340 -13.08 -35.89 25.50
C LEU A 340 -12.21 -37.10 25.86
N ASP A 341 -12.81 -38.29 25.71
CA ASP A 341 -12.16 -39.61 25.76
C ASP A 341 -11.07 -39.69 24.68
N THR A 342 -9.95 -39.02 24.90
CA THR A 342 -8.75 -39.20 24.11
C THR A 342 -7.90 -40.26 24.81
N PRO A 343 -7.52 -41.35 24.12
CA PRO A 343 -6.71 -42.39 24.72
C PRO A 343 -5.41 -41.80 25.25
N ASP A 344 -4.97 -42.28 26.40
CA ASP A 344 -3.82 -41.74 27.12
C ASP A 344 -2.55 -42.13 26.32
N VAL A 345 -2.13 -41.27 25.39
CA VAL A 345 -0.94 -41.52 24.56
C VAL A 345 0.30 -41.04 25.30
N ARG A 346 1.09 -41.98 25.81
CA ARG A 346 2.35 -41.70 26.50
C ARG A 346 3.54 -41.99 25.61
N LEU A 347 4.42 -41.01 25.47
CA LEU A 347 5.72 -41.21 24.83
C LEU A 347 6.61 -42.09 25.71
N VAL A 348 6.92 -43.31 25.24
CA VAL A 348 7.74 -44.27 25.98
C VAL A 348 9.21 -44.10 25.63
N ARG A 349 9.52 -43.93 24.35
CA ARG A 349 10.89 -43.91 23.86
C ARG A 349 11.04 -43.02 22.64
N VAL A 350 12.13 -42.26 22.63
CA VAL A 350 12.66 -41.61 21.43
C VAL A 350 14.12 -41.97 21.31
N GLN A 351 14.50 -42.53 20.17
CA GLN A 351 15.89 -42.72 19.79
C GLN A 351 16.14 -41.99 18.48
N VAL A 352 17.12 -41.10 18.47
CA VAL A 352 17.53 -40.34 17.29
C VAL A 352 18.96 -40.72 16.93
N GLN A 353 19.22 -40.94 15.66
CA GLN A 353 20.55 -41.14 15.12
C GLN A 353 20.79 -40.16 13.97
N CYS A 354 21.83 -39.33 14.10
CA CYS A 354 22.24 -38.34 13.10
C CYS A 354 23.77 -38.19 13.05
N GLY A 355 24.29 -37.73 11.92
CA GLY A 355 25.72 -37.49 11.66
C GLY A 355 25.99 -37.42 10.16
N GLU A 356 27.09 -36.85 9.71
CA GLU A 356 27.53 -36.91 8.30
C GLU A 356 28.49 -38.12 8.16
N PRO A 357 28.27 -39.07 7.24
CA PRO A 357 27.36 -39.06 6.08
C PRO A 357 26.05 -39.87 6.30
N LEU A 358 25.50 -39.91 7.52
CA LEU A 358 24.30 -40.69 7.84
C LEU A 358 23.02 -39.94 7.48
N VAL A 359 22.02 -40.68 6.96
CA VAL A 359 20.65 -40.18 6.85
C VAL A 359 20.05 -40.10 8.26
N PRO A 360 19.59 -38.91 8.71
CA PRO A 360 18.99 -38.78 10.03
C PRO A 360 17.75 -39.65 10.16
N THR A 361 17.68 -40.44 11.23
CA THR A 361 16.53 -41.32 11.52
C THR A 361 16.11 -41.19 12.98
N ALA A 362 14.81 -41.31 13.22
CA ALA A 362 14.24 -41.35 14.56
C ALA A 362 13.28 -42.54 14.69
N THR A 363 13.39 -43.25 15.80
CA THR A 363 12.44 -44.29 16.21
C THR A 363 11.69 -43.82 17.45
N VAL A 364 10.36 -43.75 17.35
CA VAL A 364 9.48 -43.33 18.42
C VAL A 364 8.60 -44.49 18.84
N THR A 365 8.47 -44.71 20.15
CA THR A 365 7.52 -45.68 20.73
C THR A 365 6.50 -44.92 21.56
N LEU A 366 5.24 -45.09 21.22
CA LEU A 366 4.09 -44.55 21.93
C LEU A 366 3.35 -45.71 22.60
N ASP A 367 2.94 -45.50 23.84
CA ASP A 367 1.96 -46.33 24.55
C ASP A 367 0.60 -45.63 24.41
N VAL A 368 -0.43 -46.36 24.00
CA VAL A 368 -1.76 -45.84 23.73
C VAL A 368 -2.73 -46.64 24.59
N ASN A 369 -3.20 -46.05 25.70
CA ASN A 369 -4.16 -46.69 26.62
C ASN A 369 -5.61 -46.35 26.28
#